data_AF-A0A920REU0-F1
#
_entry.id   AF-A0A920REU0-F1
#
_cell.length_a   1.000
_cell.length_b   1.000
_cell.length_c   1.000
_cell.angle_alpha   90.00
_cell.angle_beta   90.00
_cell.angle_gamma   90.00
#
_symmetry.space_group_name_H-M   'P 1'
#
loop_
_entity.id
_entity.type
_entity.pdbx_description
1 polymer ?
#
loop_
_entity_poly.entity_id
_entity_poly.type
_entity_poly.pdbx_seq_one_letter_code
_entity_poly.pdbx_strand_id
1 'polypeptide(L)'
;MKSNGGVFGPRQASSQAINMTLSGPAAGVIGAGVVAKSSGHRNAITIDIGGTSADVSLIRDGQPAMTNESEVGPFPLQIPTVDIHTIGAGGGSVASVNEHRVLTVGPESAGAEPGPARYGKGGERPTVTDANLILEEFPTISWVAKYC
;
A
#
# COMPACT_ATOMS: atom_id res chain seq x y z
N MET A 1 -15.12 6.78 1.42
CA MET A 1 -14.63 6.97 0.04
C MET A 1 -15.10 5.79 -0.79
N LYS A 2 -15.33 5.97 -2.09
CA LYS A 2 -15.61 4.91 -3.05
C LYS A 2 -14.35 4.51 -3.81
N SER A 3 -14.32 3.32 -4.40
CA SER A 3 -13.23 2.80 -5.26
C SER A 3 -12.92 3.71 -6.44
N ASN A 4 -13.89 4.49 -6.91
CA ASN A 4 -13.72 5.46 -8.01
C ASN A 4 -13.29 6.86 -7.56
N GLY A 5 -12.90 7.03 -6.29
CA GLY A 5 -12.54 8.35 -5.74
C GLY A 5 -13.71 9.25 -5.36
N GLY A 6 -14.95 8.81 -5.54
CA GLY A 6 -16.15 9.53 -5.11
C GLY A 6 -16.47 9.33 -3.62
N VAL A 7 -17.42 10.09 -3.08
CA VAL A 7 -17.90 9.95 -1.69
C VAL A 7 -19.38 9.55 -1.67
N PHE A 8 -19.80 8.90 -0.58
CA PHE A 8 -21.19 8.50 -0.35
C PHE A 8 -21.54 8.50 1.15
N GLY A 9 -22.84 8.54 1.45
CA GLY A 9 -23.32 8.52 2.84
C GLY A 9 -23.28 7.11 3.46
N PRO A 10 -23.28 6.99 4.80
CA PRO A 10 -23.15 5.71 5.51
C PRO A 10 -24.26 4.70 5.15
N ARG A 11 -25.49 5.18 4.93
CA ARG A 11 -26.61 4.31 4.49
C ARG A 11 -26.36 3.70 3.11
N GLN A 12 -25.80 4.47 2.18
CA GLN A 12 -25.45 3.97 0.86
C GLN A 12 -24.23 3.05 0.93
N ALA A 13 -23.27 3.36 1.81
CA ALA A 13 -22.13 2.51 2.07
C ALA A 13 -22.55 1.10 2.54
N SER A 14 -23.53 1.01 3.44
CA SER A 14 -24.04 -0.28 3.91
C SER A 14 -24.73 -1.11 2.82
N SER A 15 -25.36 -0.48 1.83
CA SER A 15 -26.07 -1.20 0.75
C SER A 15 -25.21 -1.41 -0.50
N GLN A 16 -24.08 -0.72 -0.62
CA GLN A 16 -23.20 -0.72 -1.81
C GLN A 16 -21.74 -0.97 -1.43
N ALA A 17 -21.50 -1.86 -0.46
CA ALA A 17 -20.18 -2.11 0.13
C ALA A 17 -19.08 -2.44 -0.90
N ILE A 18 -19.43 -3.07 -2.02
CA ILE A 18 -18.50 -3.37 -3.12
C ILE A 18 -17.79 -2.12 -3.67
N ASN A 19 -18.44 -0.96 -3.60
CA ASN A 19 -17.86 0.32 -4.00
C ASN A 19 -16.84 0.85 -2.98
N MET A 20 -16.58 0.18 -1.86
CA MET A 20 -15.58 0.60 -0.86
C MET A 20 -14.25 -0.15 -0.98
N THR A 21 -14.21 -1.15 -1.85
CA THR A 21 -13.02 -1.94 -2.10
C THR A 21 -11.88 -1.06 -2.59
N LEU A 22 -10.69 -1.18 -1.98
CA LEU A 22 -9.52 -0.32 -2.28
C LEU A 22 -9.80 1.19 -2.14
N SER A 23 -10.80 1.58 -1.33
CA SER A 23 -11.18 3.00 -1.19
C SER A 23 -10.13 3.88 -0.49
N GLY A 24 -9.25 3.29 0.32
CA GLY A 24 -8.12 3.99 0.95
C GLY A 24 -7.08 4.42 -0.09
N PRO A 25 -6.47 3.47 -0.83
CA PRO A 25 -5.56 3.79 -1.93
C PRO A 25 -6.18 4.73 -2.96
N ALA A 26 -7.45 4.54 -3.33
CA ALA A 26 -8.16 5.45 -4.22
C ALA A 26 -8.21 6.89 -3.68
N ALA A 27 -8.44 7.08 -2.39
CA ALA A 27 -8.38 8.41 -1.76
C ALA A 27 -6.97 9.02 -1.86
N GLY A 28 -5.94 8.21 -1.62
CA GLY A 28 -4.54 8.62 -1.72
C GLY A 28 -4.19 9.11 -3.12
N VAL A 29 -4.57 8.36 -4.16
CA VAL A 29 -4.31 8.73 -5.57
C VAL A 29 -5.06 10.00 -5.96
N ILE A 30 -6.32 10.15 -5.55
CA ILE A 30 -7.12 11.37 -5.79
C ILE A 30 -6.44 12.58 -5.15
N GLY A 31 -6.00 12.45 -3.89
CA GLY A 31 -5.27 13.50 -3.19
C GLY A 31 -3.94 13.84 -3.85
N ALA A 32 -3.18 12.82 -4.26
CA ALA A 32 -1.92 12.99 -4.98
C ALA A 32 -2.11 13.72 -6.32
N GLY A 33 -3.21 13.48 -7.04
CA GLY A 33 -3.56 14.23 -8.25
C GLY A 33 -3.75 15.72 -8.00
N VAL A 34 -4.42 16.08 -6.90
CA VAL A 34 -4.58 17.47 -6.48
C VAL A 34 -3.24 18.11 -6.15
N VAL A 35 -2.41 17.43 -5.35
CA VAL A 35 -1.09 17.92 -4.92
C VAL A 35 -0.11 18.05 -6.10
N ALA A 36 -0.08 17.06 -7.00
CA ALA A 36 0.75 17.09 -8.20
C ALA A 36 0.39 18.29 -9.07
N LYS A 37 -0.90 18.48 -9.33
CA LYS A 37 -1.41 19.61 -10.13
C LYS A 37 -1.07 20.95 -9.50
N SER A 38 -1.26 21.10 -8.18
CA SER A 38 -0.90 22.34 -7.46
C SER A 38 0.60 22.62 -7.46
N SER A 39 1.41 21.57 -7.60
CA SER A 39 2.88 21.65 -7.69
C SER A 39 3.38 21.85 -9.13
N GLY A 40 2.49 22.05 -10.11
CA GLY A 40 2.85 22.25 -11.52
C GLY A 40 3.13 20.95 -12.29
N HIS A 41 2.92 19.78 -11.69
CA HIS A 41 3.09 18.48 -12.31
C HIS A 41 1.75 17.91 -12.77
N ARG A 42 1.57 17.83 -14.08
CA ARG A 42 0.35 17.25 -14.68
C ARG A 42 0.38 15.73 -14.72
N ASN A 43 1.56 15.12 -14.72
CA ASN A 43 1.72 13.66 -14.79
C ASN A 43 2.51 13.20 -13.58
N ALA A 44 2.07 12.14 -12.92
CA ALA A 44 2.71 11.59 -11.73
C ALA A 44 2.46 10.08 -11.63
N ILE A 45 3.34 9.39 -10.92
CA ILE A 45 3.13 8.02 -10.47
C ILE A 45 3.04 8.09 -8.94
N THR A 46 2.01 7.48 -8.38
CA THR A 46 1.89 7.33 -6.92
C THR A 46 2.49 6.01 -6.50
N ILE A 47 3.11 5.99 -5.32
CA ILE A 47 3.49 4.77 -4.63
C ILE A 47 3.15 4.93 -3.15
N ASP A 48 2.26 4.08 -2.65
CA ASP A 48 1.90 4.00 -1.23
C ASP A 48 2.41 2.67 -0.67
N ILE A 49 3.45 2.72 0.17
CA ILE A 49 4.11 1.53 0.71
C ILE A 49 3.66 1.35 2.16
N GLY A 50 2.89 0.29 2.39
CA GLY A 50 2.49 -0.14 3.72
C GLY A 50 3.42 -1.18 4.33
N GLY A 51 2.96 -1.83 5.40
CA GLY A 51 3.67 -2.96 6.02
C GLY A 51 3.61 -4.26 5.22
N THR A 52 2.66 -4.41 4.30
CA THR A 52 2.44 -5.69 3.59
C THR A 52 2.58 -5.54 2.09
N SER A 53 2.10 -4.43 1.54
CA SER A 53 1.97 -4.20 0.12
C SER A 53 2.37 -2.79 -0.26
N ALA A 54 2.57 -2.59 -1.56
CA ALA A 54 2.77 -1.31 -2.19
C ALA A 54 1.71 -1.11 -3.28
N ASP A 55 0.99 0.01 -3.22
CA ASP A 55 -0.04 0.38 -4.18
C ASP A 55 0.50 1.44 -5.15
N VAL A 56 0.41 1.17 -6.45
CA VAL A 56 0.93 2.03 -7.51
C VAL A 56 -0.21 2.46 -8.45
N SER A 57 -0.22 3.74 -8.84
CA SER A 57 -1.20 4.27 -9.79
C SER A 57 -0.60 5.37 -10.66
N LEU A 58 -1.18 5.56 -11.86
CA LEU A 58 -0.80 6.60 -12.80
C LEU A 58 -1.78 7.77 -12.73
N ILE A 59 -1.23 8.99 -12.66
CA ILE A 59 -1.96 10.24 -12.84
C ILE A 59 -1.51 10.86 -14.16
N ARG A 60 -2.48 11.19 -15.02
CA ARG A 60 -2.26 11.86 -16.30
C ARG A 60 -3.13 13.12 -16.37
N ASP A 61 -2.54 14.24 -16.76
CA ASP A 61 -3.19 15.55 -16.83
C ASP A 61 -3.93 15.96 -15.54
N GLY A 62 -3.38 15.56 -14.38
CA GLY A 62 -3.93 15.82 -13.05
C GLY A 62 -5.14 14.97 -12.71
N GLN A 63 -5.44 13.92 -13.49
CA GLN A 63 -6.52 12.96 -13.24
C GLN A 63 -5.95 11.55 -13.02
N PRO A 64 -6.43 10.81 -12.02
CA PRO A 64 -6.11 9.39 -11.88
C PRO A 64 -6.59 8.57 -13.08
N ALA A 65 -5.83 7.55 -13.46
CA ALA A 65 -6.31 6.52 -14.37
C ALA A 65 -7.49 5.77 -13.75
N MET A 66 -8.45 5.39 -14.59
CA MET A 66 -9.68 4.70 -14.19
C MET A 66 -9.81 3.39 -14.96
N THR A 67 -10.29 2.34 -14.31
CA THR A 67 -10.55 1.04 -14.93
C THR A 67 -11.89 0.45 -14.48
N ASN A 68 -12.48 -0.40 -15.31
CA ASN A 68 -13.60 -1.28 -14.95
C ASN A 68 -13.15 -2.75 -14.80
N GLU A 69 -11.86 -3.00 -14.98
CA GLU A 69 -11.22 -4.31 -14.91
C GLU A 69 -10.26 -4.28 -13.72
N SER A 70 -10.76 -4.69 -12.56
CA SER A 70 -9.97 -4.87 -11.33
C SER A 70 -10.37 -6.16 -10.62
N GLU A 71 -9.61 -6.58 -9.62
CA GLU A 71 -9.90 -7.81 -8.86
C GLU A 71 -9.61 -7.64 -7.36
N VAL A 72 -10.24 -8.47 -6.54
CA VAL A 72 -9.85 -8.70 -5.14
C VAL A 72 -9.64 -10.18 -4.93
N GLY A 73 -8.40 -10.56 -4.67
CA GLY A 73 -8.03 -11.97 -4.68
C GLY A 73 -8.46 -12.59 -6.01
N PRO A 74 -9.21 -13.71 -6.01
CA PRO A 74 -9.64 -14.35 -7.26
C PRO A 74 -10.93 -13.76 -7.87
N PHE A 75 -11.49 -12.68 -7.30
CA PHE A 75 -12.81 -12.18 -7.68
C PHE A 75 -12.72 -10.92 -8.56
N PRO A 76 -13.22 -10.96 -9.82
CA PRO A 76 -13.25 -9.78 -10.67
C PRO A 76 -14.28 -8.76 -10.17
N LEU A 77 -13.93 -7.49 -10.28
CA LEU A 77 -14.78 -6.34 -9.97
C LEU A 77 -15.13 -5.60 -11.26
N GLN A 78 -16.41 -5.60 -11.61
CA GLN A 78 -16.95 -4.88 -12.77
C GLN A 78 -17.63 -3.59 -12.36
N ILE A 79 -16.90 -2.72 -11.67
CA ILE A 79 -17.34 -1.38 -11.30
C ILE A 79 -16.25 -0.36 -11.65
N PRO A 80 -16.59 0.92 -11.90
CA PRO A 80 -15.59 1.95 -12.08
C PRO A 80 -14.71 2.07 -10.83
N THR A 81 -13.41 2.02 -11.02
CA THR A 81 -12.39 2.09 -9.97
C THR A 81 -11.22 2.97 -10.43
N VAL A 82 -10.52 3.58 -9.47
CA VAL A 82 -9.17 4.10 -9.75
C VAL A 82 -8.29 2.91 -10.09
N ASP A 83 -7.51 3.04 -11.16
CA ASP A 83 -6.60 2.02 -11.63
C ASP A 83 -5.38 1.93 -10.69
N ILE A 84 -5.36 0.88 -9.86
CA ILE A 84 -4.37 0.67 -8.81
C ILE A 84 -3.81 -0.73 -8.94
N HIS A 85 -2.50 -0.82 -9.01
CA HIS A 85 -1.76 -2.07 -8.99
C HIS A 85 -1.12 -2.27 -7.62
N THR A 86 -1.52 -3.35 -6.95
CA THR A 86 -0.94 -3.75 -5.66
C THR A 86 0.15 -4.79 -5.87
N ILE A 87 1.32 -4.53 -5.31
CA ILE A 87 2.45 -5.46 -5.26
C ILE A 87 2.59 -5.96 -3.82
N GLY A 88 2.83 -7.27 -3.64
CA GLY A 88 3.11 -7.90 -2.34
C GLY A 88 4.50 -7.58 -1.81
N ALA A 89 4.83 -6.30 -1.72
CA ALA A 89 6.10 -5.77 -1.23
C ALA A 89 5.83 -4.57 -0.32
N GLY A 90 6.23 -4.67 0.95
CA GLY A 90 6.08 -3.61 1.94
C GLY A 90 7.14 -3.72 3.03
N GLY A 91 7.03 -2.91 4.08
CA GLY A 91 8.02 -2.89 5.17
C GLY A 91 8.16 -4.23 5.90
N GLY A 92 7.08 -4.99 6.04
CA GLY A 92 7.06 -6.31 6.65
C GLY A 92 7.41 -7.46 5.70
N SER A 93 7.74 -7.20 4.43
CA SER A 93 8.14 -8.25 3.50
C SER A 93 9.36 -8.99 4.01
N VAL A 94 9.23 -10.31 4.10
CA VAL A 94 10.24 -11.19 4.71
C VAL A 94 11.37 -11.43 3.73
N ALA A 95 12.60 -11.22 4.19
CA ALA A 95 13.82 -11.60 3.47
C ALA A 95 14.16 -13.06 3.76
N SER A 96 14.45 -13.83 2.72
CA SER A 96 14.87 -15.24 2.84
C SER A 96 15.86 -15.60 1.74
N VAL A 97 16.65 -16.65 1.97
CA VAL A 97 17.54 -17.22 0.95
C VAL A 97 16.96 -18.56 0.52
N ASN A 98 16.68 -18.70 -0.76
CA ASN A 98 16.11 -19.93 -1.30
C ASN A 98 17.17 -21.04 -1.51
N GLU A 99 16.73 -22.21 -1.95
CA GLU A 99 17.60 -23.38 -2.19
C GLU A 99 18.71 -23.12 -3.22
N HIS A 100 18.54 -22.12 -4.09
CA HIS A 100 19.52 -21.69 -5.09
C HIS A 100 20.48 -20.59 -4.59
N ARG A 101 20.48 -20.31 -3.28
CA ARG A 101 21.28 -19.23 -2.66
C ARG A 101 20.95 -17.83 -3.17
N VAL A 102 19.74 -17.62 -3.66
CA VAL A 102 19.25 -16.31 -4.10
C VAL A 102 18.49 -15.67 -2.94
N LEU A 103 18.82 -14.40 -2.64
CA LEU A 103 18.06 -13.59 -1.71
C LEU A 103 16.74 -13.17 -2.37
N THR A 104 15.64 -13.47 -1.70
CA THR A 104 14.29 -13.05 -2.06
C THR A 104 13.68 -12.22 -0.94
N VAL A 105 12.84 -11.24 -1.29
CA VAL A 105 12.11 -10.40 -0.34
C VAL A 105 10.64 -10.41 -0.72
N GLY A 106 9.79 -10.91 0.17
CA GLY A 106 8.40 -11.22 -0.14
C GLY A 106 8.24 -12.51 -0.98
N PRO A 107 7.01 -12.85 -1.41
CA PRO A 107 5.76 -12.10 -1.20
C PRO A 107 5.21 -12.22 0.22
N GLU A 108 5.78 -13.10 1.05
CA GLU A 108 5.36 -13.26 2.43
C GLU A 108 5.67 -12.01 3.26
N SER A 109 4.73 -11.63 4.14
CA SER A 109 4.88 -10.52 5.07
C SER A 109 4.79 -10.99 6.52
N ALA A 110 5.58 -10.37 7.39
CA ALA A 110 5.45 -10.49 8.84
C ALA A 110 4.20 -9.77 9.40
N GLY A 111 3.50 -9.00 8.56
CA GLY A 111 2.31 -8.25 8.92
C GLY A 111 2.58 -7.16 9.96
N ALA A 112 1.54 -6.82 10.73
CA ALA A 112 1.66 -5.89 11.85
C ALA A 112 1.84 -6.60 13.20
N GLU A 113 1.43 -7.88 13.28
CA GLU A 113 1.50 -8.71 14.47
C GLU A 113 1.86 -10.16 14.07
N PRO A 114 2.99 -10.72 14.56
CA PRO A 114 3.96 -10.07 15.43
C PRO A 114 4.78 -8.95 14.74
N GLY A 115 4.75 -8.90 13.40
CA GLY A 115 5.44 -7.89 12.60
C GLY A 115 6.96 -8.08 12.48
N PRO A 116 7.66 -7.10 11.89
CA PRO A 116 9.13 -7.02 11.88
C PRO A 116 9.77 -7.36 13.22
N ALA A 117 10.95 -8.00 13.19
CA ALA A 117 11.62 -8.42 14.42
C ALA A 117 11.93 -7.24 15.35
N ARG A 118 12.24 -6.08 14.77
CA ARG A 118 12.48 -4.83 15.49
C ARG A 118 11.25 -4.20 16.11
N TYR A 119 10.04 -4.70 15.86
CA TYR A 119 8.89 -4.33 16.69
C TYR A 119 9.03 -4.87 18.12
N GLY A 120 9.82 -5.92 18.38
CA GLY A 120 9.96 -6.48 19.72
C GLY A 120 8.70 -7.21 20.23
N LYS A 121 7.78 -7.56 19.34
CA LYS A 121 6.50 -8.25 19.65
C LYS A 121 6.53 -9.76 19.39
N GLY A 122 7.73 -10.35 19.39
CA GLY A 122 7.93 -11.78 19.08
C GLY A 122 8.09 -12.10 17.59
N GLY A 123 8.30 -11.09 16.74
CA GLY A 123 8.71 -11.31 15.35
C GLY A 123 10.16 -11.75 15.31
N GLU A 124 10.47 -12.79 14.53
CA GLU A 124 11.84 -13.37 14.46
C GLU A 124 12.43 -13.37 13.06
N ARG A 125 11.60 -13.13 12.04
CA ARG A 125 12.02 -13.18 10.63
C ARG A 125 12.51 -11.81 10.17
N PRO A 126 13.60 -11.73 9.40
CA PRO A 126 14.12 -10.46 8.92
C PRO A 126 13.18 -9.85 7.87
N THR A 127 12.92 -8.56 7.98
CA THR A 127 12.05 -7.80 7.07
C THR A 127 12.73 -6.56 6.49
N VAL A 128 12.10 -5.93 5.49
CA VAL A 128 12.57 -4.64 4.92
C VAL A 128 12.70 -3.57 6.00
N THR A 129 11.72 -3.46 6.90
CA THR A 129 11.75 -2.51 8.02
C THR A 129 12.94 -2.77 8.95
N ASP A 130 13.28 -4.03 9.21
CA ASP A 130 14.45 -4.37 10.03
C ASP A 130 15.76 -3.90 9.37
N ALA A 131 15.87 -4.08 8.04
CA ALA A 131 17.01 -3.61 7.27
C ALA A 131 17.13 -2.07 7.31
N ASN A 132 16.03 -1.35 7.08
CA ASN A 132 16.02 0.12 7.10
C ASN A 132 16.42 0.68 8.47
N LEU A 133 16.05 0.01 9.57
CA LEU A 133 16.50 0.40 10.91
C LEU A 133 17.99 0.17 11.13
N ILE A 134 18.54 -0.93 10.60
CA ILE A 134 19.98 -1.23 10.69
C ILE A 134 20.78 -0.23 9.86
N LEU A 135 20.26 0.17 8.71
CA LEU A 135 20.88 1.18 7.83
C LEU A 135 20.69 2.62 8.32
N GLU A 136 20.02 2.82 9.46
CA GLU A 136 19.72 4.13 10.05
C GLU A 136 18.88 5.05 9.15
N GLU A 137 18.09 4.48 8.23
CA GLU A 137 17.13 5.25 7.42
C GLU A 137 15.97 5.80 8.27
N PHE A 138 15.71 5.19 9.43
CA PHE A 138 14.75 5.68 10.41
C PHE A 138 15.44 6.13 11.70
N PRO A 139 15.08 7.31 12.26
CA PRO A 139 15.63 7.77 13.53
C PRO A 139 15.20 6.83 14.67
N THR A 140 16.18 6.10 15.22
CA THR A 140 15.98 4.99 16.15
C THR A 140 15.19 5.40 17.40
N ILE A 141 15.40 6.60 17.92
CA ILE A 141 14.73 7.12 19.13
C ILE A 141 13.22 7.31 18.93
N SER A 142 12.79 7.84 17.78
CA SER A 142 11.35 8.08 17.53
C SER A 142 10.59 6.79 17.25
N TRP A 143 11.30 5.77 16.76
CA TRP A 143 10.69 4.54 16.28
C TRP A 143 10.55 3.50 17.40
N VAL A 144 11.60 3.34 18.22
CA VAL A 144 11.60 2.49 19.43
C VAL A 144 10.49 2.92 20.39
N ALA A 145 10.31 4.22 20.63
CA ALA A 145 9.29 4.72 21.57
C ALA A 145 7.83 4.47 21.15
N LYS A 146 7.58 4.12 19.87
CA LYS A 146 6.22 3.94 19.33
C LYS A 146 5.87 2.47 19.10
N TYR A 147 6.87 1.61 18.89
CA TYR A 147 6.66 0.23 18.45
C TYR A 147 7.30 -0.84 19.33
N CYS A 148 8.24 -0.49 20.22
CA CYS A 148 8.76 -1.33 21.31
C CYS A 148 8.18 -0.87 22.66
#